data_AF-A0A0D2R1H1-F1
#
_entry.id   AF-A0A0D2R1H1-F1
#
_cell.length_a   1.000
_cell.length_b   1.000
_cell.length_c   1.000
_cell.angle_alpha   90.00
_cell.angle_beta   90.00
_cell.angle_gamma   90.00
#
_symmetry.space_group_name_H-M   'P 1'
#
loop_
_entity.id
_entity.type
_entity.pdbx_description
1 polymer ?
#
loop_
_entity_poly.entity_id
_entity_poly.type
_entity_poly.pdbx_seq_one_letter_code
_entity_poly.pdbx_strand_id
1 'polypeptide(L)'
;MLVAVGRDTNNQIYPLAWAVKWFLEKLFTDLCHPMGVGLTLISDQQKGLISVLNECFLDLEHRMCARHIYTNWQKTWKGLNRKMSTFVEDFDDQLQKLKAMGETSTDQLLEIHVHHWAKSYFKGTCKCDVVDNNMVKAFNAWILEARCRPIITMLEEIIVIVMTRMHVKRTWAEKWRTNISPVALEKLDKNATTSTKCMLAWNGDGGFKVIHEDNQHTVDLKELKCTCRDKEKYAAAYSQVLQPIKGKNFGSREMIQFFLH
;
A
#
# COMPACT_ATOMS: atom_id res chain seq x y z
N MET A 1 -12.77 17.91 10.86
CA MET A 1 -11.86 17.04 11.62
C MET A 1 -11.02 16.27 10.62
N LEU A 2 -9.71 16.26 10.83
CA LEU A 2 -8.74 15.44 10.09
C LEU A 2 -8.35 14.24 10.95
N VAL A 3 -8.11 13.11 10.30
CA VAL A 3 -7.77 11.84 10.97
C VAL A 3 -6.61 11.20 10.22
N ALA A 4 -5.61 10.75 10.96
CA ALA A 4 -4.56 9.86 10.48
C ALA A 4 -4.81 8.46 11.01
N VAL A 5 -4.83 7.49 10.09
CA VAL A 5 -4.90 6.07 10.38
C VAL A 5 -3.70 5.38 9.74
N GLY A 6 -3.03 4.54 10.52
CA GLY A 6 -1.97 3.64 10.07
C GLY A 6 -2.47 2.20 9.96
N ARG A 7 -1.62 1.33 9.42
CA ARG A 7 -1.80 -0.12 9.48
C ARG A 7 -0.92 -0.71 10.56
N ASP A 8 -1.47 -1.66 11.31
CA ASP A 8 -0.64 -2.53 12.15
C ASP A 8 -0.06 -3.71 11.34
N THR A 9 0.79 -4.50 11.99
CA THR A 9 1.48 -5.65 11.40
C THR A 9 0.53 -6.77 10.95
N ASN A 10 -0.74 -6.75 11.40
CA ASN A 10 -1.78 -7.67 10.98
C ASN A 10 -2.72 -7.05 9.93
N ASN A 11 -2.28 -5.98 9.26
CA ASN A 11 -3.00 -5.31 8.19
C ASN A 11 -4.35 -4.68 8.64
N GLN A 12 -4.53 -4.43 9.93
CA GLN A 12 -5.75 -3.83 10.48
C GLN A 12 -5.59 -2.32 10.68
N ILE A 13 -6.71 -1.61 10.86
CA ILE A 13 -6.74 -0.15 11.06
C ILE A 13 -6.24 0.23 12.44
N TYR A 14 -5.21 1.07 12.50
CA TYR A 14 -4.65 1.63 13.72
C TYR A 14 -4.80 3.16 13.71
N PRO A 15 -5.77 3.73 14.43
CA PRO A 15 -5.89 5.19 14.58
C PRO A 15 -4.61 5.78 15.19
N LEU A 16 -4.01 6.75 14.51
CA LEU A 16 -2.78 7.42 14.95
C LEU A 16 -3.11 8.74 15.66
N ALA A 17 -3.89 9.60 15.00
CA ALA A 17 -4.25 10.90 15.53
C ALA A 17 -5.52 11.45 14.88
N TRP A 18 -6.20 12.37 15.56
CA TRP A 18 -7.29 13.17 15.01
C TRP A 18 -7.25 14.60 15.57
N ALA A 19 -7.58 15.58 14.73
CA ALA A 19 -7.65 16.98 15.16
C ALA A 19 -8.68 17.80 14.39
N VAL A 20 -9.04 18.95 14.95
CA VAL A 20 -9.99 19.89 14.33
C VAL A 20 -9.29 21.05 13.62
N LYS A 21 -8.06 21.44 14.02
CA LYS A 21 -7.20 22.45 13.35
C LYS A 21 -5.70 22.09 13.47
N TRP A 22 -4.84 22.64 12.59
CA TRP A 22 -3.37 22.54 12.63
C TRP A 22 -2.79 21.10 12.65
N PHE A 23 -3.43 20.18 11.91
CA PHE A 23 -3.19 18.74 12.04
C PHE A 23 -1.87 18.24 11.43
N LEU A 24 -1.55 18.66 10.21
CA LEU A 24 -0.43 18.06 9.46
C LEU A 24 0.92 18.39 10.09
N GLU A 25 1.20 19.66 10.37
CA GLU A 25 2.46 20.08 11.02
C GLU A 25 2.71 19.37 12.34
N LYS A 26 1.67 19.23 13.18
CA LYS A 26 1.77 18.51 14.46
C LYS A 26 1.98 17.02 14.25
N LEU A 27 1.23 16.39 13.36
CA LEU A 27 1.38 14.97 13.04
C LEU A 27 2.80 14.63 12.59
N PHE A 28 3.39 15.41 11.67
CA PHE A 28 4.75 15.12 11.18
C PHE A 28 5.85 15.42 12.20
N THR A 29 5.63 16.41 13.07
CA THR A 29 6.49 16.65 14.25
C THR A 29 6.48 15.44 15.17
N ASP A 30 5.29 14.91 15.50
CA ASP A 30 5.12 13.77 16.40
C ASP A 30 5.65 12.45 15.81
N LEU A 31 5.60 12.30 14.48
CA LEU A 31 6.17 11.14 13.76
C LEU A 31 7.70 11.21 13.61
N CYS A 32 8.37 12.23 14.18
CA CYS A 32 9.81 12.49 14.05
C CYS A 32 10.29 12.50 12.59
N HIS A 33 9.42 12.93 11.66
CA HIS A 33 9.68 12.98 10.22
C HIS A 33 9.31 14.35 9.65
N PRO A 34 10.01 15.43 10.05
CA PRO A 34 9.61 16.80 9.73
C PRO A 34 9.63 17.10 8.23
N MET A 35 10.46 16.39 7.45
CA MET A 35 10.56 16.55 5.98
C MET A 35 9.72 15.54 5.19
N GLY A 36 9.04 14.59 5.86
CA GLY A 36 8.21 13.58 5.21
C GLY A 36 8.96 12.47 4.46
N VAL A 37 10.29 12.40 4.56
CA VAL A 37 11.13 11.40 3.87
C VAL A 37 10.70 9.97 4.25
N GLY A 38 10.36 9.13 3.27
CA GLY A 38 9.92 7.75 3.53
C GLY A 38 8.48 7.60 4.04
N LEU A 39 7.74 8.71 4.16
CA LEU A 39 6.30 8.69 4.41
C LEU A 39 5.52 8.77 3.11
N THR A 40 4.34 8.16 3.11
CA THR A 40 3.41 8.20 1.99
C THR A 40 2.04 8.57 2.49
N LEU A 41 1.50 9.64 1.92
CA LEU A 41 0.18 10.13 2.25
C LEU A 41 -0.79 9.78 1.13
N ILE A 42 -1.86 9.08 1.47
CA ILE A 42 -2.95 8.77 0.55
C ILE A 42 -4.14 9.67 0.90
N SER A 43 -4.62 10.45 -0.04
CA SER A 43 -5.82 11.27 0.14
C SER A 43 -6.84 11.06 -0.96
N ASP A 44 -8.06 11.50 -0.68
CA ASP A 44 -9.04 11.73 -1.74
C ASP A 44 -8.63 12.99 -2.52
N GLN A 45 -9.14 13.18 -3.75
CA GLN A 45 -8.78 14.29 -4.66
C GLN A 45 -9.27 15.68 -4.18
N GLN A 46 -9.02 16.02 -2.91
CA GLN A 46 -9.34 17.32 -2.35
C GLN A 46 -8.27 18.34 -2.73
N LYS A 47 -8.62 19.29 -3.60
CA LYS A 47 -7.71 20.30 -4.16
C LYS A 47 -6.94 21.08 -3.09
N GLY A 48 -7.61 21.47 -1.99
CA GLY A 48 -6.98 22.24 -0.91
C GLY A 48 -5.91 21.48 -0.13
N LEU A 49 -6.00 20.15 -0.07
CA LEU A 49 -5.01 19.33 0.63
C LEU A 49 -3.73 19.18 -0.19
N ILE A 50 -3.84 19.09 -1.52
CA ILE A 50 -2.69 18.92 -2.42
C ILE A 50 -1.78 20.15 -2.39
N SER A 51 -2.35 21.36 -2.42
CA SER A 51 -1.57 22.62 -2.34
C SER A 51 -0.75 22.68 -1.05
N VAL A 52 -1.41 22.43 0.09
CA VAL A 52 -0.77 22.48 1.41
C VAL A 52 0.35 21.44 1.53
N LEU A 53 0.16 20.23 0.99
CA LEU A 53 1.20 19.20 1.05
C LEU A 53 2.44 19.58 0.22
N ASN A 54 2.24 20.14 -0.96
CA ASN A 54 3.34 20.58 -1.83
C ASN A 54 4.10 21.78 -1.25
N GLU A 55 3.41 22.67 -0.53
CA GLU A 55 4.02 23.83 0.14
C GLU A 55 4.79 23.42 1.40
N CYS A 56 4.26 22.48 2.18
CA CYS A 56 4.84 22.10 3.46
C CYS A 56 5.88 20.96 3.38
N PHE A 57 5.83 20.09 2.36
CA PHE A 57 6.65 18.87 2.33
C PHE A 57 7.17 18.54 0.92
N LEU A 58 8.42 18.92 0.63
CA LEU A 58 9.05 18.72 -0.68
C LEU A 58 9.33 17.23 -1.01
N ASP A 59 9.61 16.40 -0.01
CA ASP A 59 10.03 14.99 -0.20
C ASP A 59 8.92 13.95 0.04
N LEU A 60 7.70 14.39 0.39
CA LEU A 60 6.58 13.51 0.68
C LEU A 60 6.04 12.87 -0.60
N GLU A 61 5.89 11.54 -0.62
CA GLU A 61 5.16 10.87 -1.70
C GLU A 61 3.65 11.01 -1.45
N HIS A 62 3.00 11.86 -2.26
CA HIS A 62 1.54 12.01 -2.25
C HIS A 62 0.88 11.12 -3.30
N ARG A 63 -0.04 10.27 -2.83
CA ARG A 63 -0.86 9.40 -3.67
C ARG A 63 -2.33 9.79 -3.55
N MET A 64 -3.01 9.77 -4.69
CA MET A 64 -4.46 9.87 -4.75
C MET A 64 -5.07 8.48 -4.64
N CYS A 65 -6.18 8.39 -3.91
CA CYS A 65 -6.94 7.15 -3.79
C CYS A 65 -7.39 6.67 -5.18
N ALA A 66 -6.75 5.62 -5.70
CA ALA A 66 -7.04 5.04 -7.00
C ALA A 66 -8.51 4.61 -7.09
N ARG A 67 -9.09 4.11 -6.00
CA ARG A 67 -10.53 3.78 -5.95
C ARG A 67 -11.41 4.98 -6.28
N HIS A 68 -11.12 6.15 -5.73
CA HIS A 68 -11.90 7.35 -6.00
C HIS A 68 -11.71 7.85 -7.43
N ILE A 69 -10.50 7.75 -7.97
CA ILE A 69 -10.21 8.05 -9.38
C ILE A 69 -11.04 7.16 -10.29
N TYR A 70 -10.96 5.84 -10.12
CA TYR A 70 -11.75 4.89 -10.89
C TYR A 70 -13.25 5.10 -10.73
N THR A 71 -13.75 5.30 -9.50
CA THR A 71 -15.19 5.53 -9.28
C THR A 71 -15.68 6.83 -9.91
N ASN A 72 -14.88 7.90 -9.89
CA ASN A 72 -15.24 9.15 -10.57
C ASN A 72 -15.21 9.00 -12.08
N TRP A 73 -14.17 8.35 -12.61
CA TRP A 73 -14.05 8.05 -14.04
C TRP A 73 -15.21 7.16 -14.53
N GLN A 74 -15.60 6.15 -13.75
CA GLN A 74 -16.71 5.24 -14.07
C GLN A 74 -18.09 5.90 -14.10
N LYS A 75 -18.27 7.07 -13.49
CA LYS A 75 -19.53 7.83 -13.64
C LYS A 75 -19.73 8.31 -15.07
N THR A 76 -18.64 8.61 -15.76
CA THR A 76 -18.64 9.10 -17.15
C THR A 76 -18.47 7.94 -18.13
N TRP A 77 -17.63 6.95 -17.79
CA TRP A 77 -17.23 5.87 -18.70
C TRP A 77 -17.47 4.49 -18.09
N LYS A 78 -18.44 3.74 -18.61
CA LYS A 78 -18.74 2.37 -18.15
C LYS A 78 -17.90 1.34 -18.92
N GLY A 79 -17.43 0.29 -18.25
CA GLY A 79 -16.91 -0.91 -18.94
C GLY A 79 -15.57 -1.46 -18.47
N LEU A 80 -14.78 -0.73 -17.69
CA LEU A 80 -13.49 -1.23 -17.21
C LEU A 80 -13.60 -1.90 -15.83
N ASN A 81 -13.09 -3.13 -15.74
CA ASN A 81 -12.82 -3.80 -14.47
C ASN A 81 -11.54 -3.26 -13.84
N ARG A 82 -11.57 -3.00 -12.53
CA ARG A 82 -10.48 -2.46 -11.71
C ARG A 82 -9.31 -3.45 -11.61
N LYS A 83 -8.52 -3.61 -12.66
CA LYS A 83 -7.23 -4.30 -12.57
C LYS A 83 -6.16 -3.27 -12.25
N MET A 84 -5.63 -3.35 -11.03
CA MET A 84 -4.48 -2.57 -10.62
C MET A 84 -3.24 -3.25 -11.19
N SER A 85 -2.67 -2.70 -12.25
CA SER A 85 -1.42 -3.20 -12.80
C SER A 85 -0.28 -2.94 -11.82
N THR A 86 0.44 -4.01 -11.47
CA THR A 86 1.56 -3.95 -10.53
C THR A 86 2.84 -3.46 -11.23
N PHE A 87 2.96 -3.70 -12.53
CA PHE A 87 4.12 -3.35 -13.37
C PHE A 87 3.71 -2.49 -14.57
N VAL A 88 4.70 -1.82 -15.16
CA VAL A 88 4.49 -0.81 -16.21
C VAL A 88 4.02 -1.46 -17.49
N GLU A 89 4.56 -2.63 -17.87
CA GLU A 89 4.17 -3.31 -19.10
C GLU A 89 2.68 -3.72 -19.10
N ASP A 90 2.18 -4.34 -18.01
CA ASP A 90 0.74 -4.63 -17.90
C ASP A 90 -0.09 -3.35 -17.83
N PHE A 91 0.40 -2.30 -17.17
CA PHE A 91 -0.31 -1.02 -17.18
C PHE A 91 -0.46 -0.46 -18.59
N ASP A 92 0.61 -0.48 -19.38
CA ASP A 92 0.62 0.00 -20.75
C ASP A 92 -0.28 -0.86 -21.65
N ASP A 93 -0.29 -2.19 -21.46
CA ASP A 93 -1.22 -3.10 -22.14
C ASP A 93 -2.68 -2.83 -21.79
N GLN A 94 -2.99 -2.58 -20.51
CA GLN A 94 -4.35 -2.18 -20.09
C GLN A 94 -4.71 -0.81 -20.68
N LEU A 95 -3.76 0.13 -20.72
CA LEU A 95 -3.96 1.46 -21.28
C LEU A 95 -4.22 1.40 -22.78
N GLN A 96 -3.54 0.53 -23.52
CA GLN A 96 -3.82 0.30 -24.95
C GLN A 96 -5.22 -0.26 -25.18
N LYS A 97 -5.65 -1.22 -24.35
CA LYS A 97 -7.03 -1.75 -24.39
C LYS A 97 -8.06 -0.65 -24.11
N LEU A 98 -7.75 0.25 -23.18
CA LEU A 98 -8.58 1.43 -22.89
C LEU A 98 -8.68 2.38 -24.08
N LYS A 99 -7.55 2.70 -24.73
CA LYS A 99 -7.53 3.54 -25.94
C LYS A 99 -8.39 2.96 -27.05
N ALA A 100 -8.36 1.64 -27.23
CA ALA A 100 -9.18 0.94 -28.22
C ALA A 100 -10.70 1.03 -27.96
N MET A 101 -11.12 1.30 -26.72
CA MET A 101 -12.53 1.47 -26.34
C MET A 101 -13.02 2.93 -26.42
N GLY A 102 -12.11 3.91 -26.56
CA GLY A 102 -12.44 5.32 -26.71
C GLY A 102 -11.33 6.25 -26.21
N GLU A 103 -10.78 7.04 -27.12
CA GLU A 103 -9.60 7.90 -26.89
C GLU A 103 -9.86 8.97 -25.81
N THR A 104 -11.03 9.63 -25.86
CA THR A 104 -11.45 10.65 -24.89
C THR A 104 -11.55 10.14 -23.45
N SER A 105 -11.88 8.86 -23.27
CA SER A 105 -11.96 8.25 -21.94
C SER A 105 -10.58 8.07 -21.31
N THR A 106 -9.58 7.77 -22.15
CA THR A 106 -8.21 7.54 -21.71
C THR A 106 -7.52 8.86 -21.40
N ASP A 107 -7.75 9.88 -22.22
CA ASP A 107 -7.18 11.22 -22.02
C ASP A 107 -7.60 11.82 -20.68
N GLN A 108 -8.89 11.73 -20.33
CA GLN A 108 -9.39 12.17 -19.01
C GLN A 108 -8.77 11.43 -17.83
N LEU A 109 -8.41 10.15 -18.00
CA LEU A 109 -7.74 9.38 -16.95
C LEU A 109 -6.26 9.78 -16.82
N LEU A 110 -5.61 10.10 -17.94
CA LEU A 110 -4.21 10.51 -18.01
C LEU A 110 -3.98 12.00 -17.64
N GLU A 111 -5.02 12.84 -17.70
CA GLU A 111 -4.99 14.19 -17.10
C GLU A 111 -4.62 14.13 -15.61
N ILE A 112 -5.01 13.05 -14.93
CA ILE A 112 -4.52 12.74 -13.58
C ILE A 112 -3.18 12.03 -13.74
N HIS A 113 -2.09 12.73 -13.47
CA HIS A 113 -0.74 12.20 -13.62
C HIS A 113 -0.58 10.81 -12.97
N VAL A 114 -0.19 9.81 -13.78
CA VAL A 114 -0.21 8.38 -13.42
C VAL A 114 0.58 8.05 -12.14
N HIS A 115 1.62 8.83 -11.84
CA HIS A 115 2.43 8.68 -10.64
C HIS A 115 1.65 8.89 -9.31
N HIS A 116 0.49 9.55 -9.35
CA HIS A 116 -0.32 9.73 -8.14
C HIS A 116 -1.24 8.56 -7.83
N TRP A 117 -1.55 7.67 -8.78
CA TRP A 117 -2.58 6.66 -8.57
C TRP A 117 -2.30 5.26 -9.14
N ALA A 118 -1.42 5.15 -10.13
CA ALA A 118 -1.03 3.88 -10.71
C ALA A 118 0.10 3.23 -9.88
N LYS A 119 -0.17 2.03 -9.35
CA LYS A 119 0.78 1.29 -8.48
C LYS A 119 2.13 1.06 -9.17
N SER A 120 2.12 0.79 -10.48
CA SER A 120 3.30 0.60 -11.31
C SER A 120 4.27 1.80 -11.28
N TYR A 121 3.75 3.03 -11.15
CA TYR A 121 4.51 4.28 -11.20
C TYR A 121 4.88 4.86 -9.82
N PHE A 122 4.45 4.24 -8.72
CA PHE A 122 4.80 4.66 -7.37
C PHE A 122 6.30 4.48 -7.07
N LYS A 123 6.85 5.37 -6.23
CA LYS A 123 8.26 5.29 -5.80
C LYS A 123 8.47 4.00 -5.02
N GLY A 124 9.63 3.38 -5.21
CA GLY A 124 10.01 2.16 -4.50
C GLY A 124 10.39 2.36 -3.04
N THR A 125 10.46 3.59 -2.56
CA THR A 125 10.83 3.92 -1.17
C THR A 125 9.70 3.66 -0.17
N CYS A 126 8.46 3.49 -0.63
CA CYS A 126 7.28 3.36 0.23
C CYS A 126 6.92 1.90 0.54
N LYS A 127 6.69 1.61 1.83
CA LYS A 127 6.32 0.32 2.43
C LYS A 127 4.82 -0.06 2.30
N CYS A 128 4.10 0.52 1.34
CA CYS A 128 2.63 0.43 1.32
C CYS A 128 2.10 0.00 -0.06
N ASP A 129 1.55 -1.21 -0.11
CA ASP A 129 0.81 -1.75 -1.26
C ASP A 129 -0.58 -1.12 -1.44
N VAL A 130 -0.99 -0.26 -0.51
CA VAL A 130 -2.31 0.33 -0.48
C VAL A 130 -2.40 1.45 -1.49
N VAL A 131 -3.41 1.35 -2.34
CA VAL A 131 -3.75 2.35 -3.37
C VAL A 131 -5.10 2.99 -3.09
N ASP A 132 -5.81 2.56 -2.05
CA ASP A 132 -7.15 3.03 -1.74
C ASP A 132 -7.34 3.46 -0.28
N ASN A 133 -8.39 4.23 -0.07
CA ASN A 133 -8.67 4.87 1.20
C ASN A 133 -9.69 4.06 2.05
N ASN A 134 -9.75 2.74 1.88
CA ASN A 134 -10.76 1.90 2.55
C ASN A 134 -10.68 1.99 4.07
N MET A 135 -9.47 2.18 4.60
CA MET A 135 -9.25 2.31 6.03
C MET A 135 -9.84 3.59 6.60
N VAL A 136 -9.67 4.72 5.93
CA VAL A 136 -10.29 5.98 6.35
C VAL A 136 -11.80 5.90 6.21
N LYS A 137 -12.33 5.23 5.18
CA LYS A 137 -13.77 4.99 5.05
C LYS A 137 -14.31 4.17 6.22
N ALA A 138 -13.65 3.08 6.57
CA ALA A 138 -14.03 2.24 7.69
C ALA A 138 -13.93 3.00 9.03
N PHE A 139 -12.86 3.77 9.24
CA PHE A 139 -12.73 4.61 10.44
C PHE A 139 -13.83 5.68 10.51
N ASN A 140 -14.09 6.39 9.41
CA ASN A 140 -15.16 7.39 9.33
C ASN A 140 -16.53 6.79 9.64
N ALA A 141 -16.77 5.52 9.26
CA ALA A 141 -17.97 4.81 9.64
C ALA A 141 -18.03 4.52 11.14
N TRP A 142 -16.90 4.20 11.79
CA TRP A 142 -16.85 3.97 13.24
C TRP A 142 -17.23 5.19 14.06
N ILE A 143 -16.86 6.37 13.59
CA ILE A 143 -17.07 7.64 14.30
C ILE A 143 -18.27 8.43 13.77
N LEU A 144 -19.07 7.84 12.87
CA LEU A 144 -20.12 8.56 12.16
C LEU A 144 -21.12 9.22 13.13
N GLU A 145 -21.57 8.47 14.13
CA GLU A 145 -22.51 8.97 15.14
C GLU A 145 -21.86 10.02 16.05
N ALA A 146 -20.63 9.77 16.51
CA ALA A 146 -19.87 10.71 17.34
C ALA A 146 -19.69 12.07 16.66
N ARG A 147 -19.52 12.08 15.34
CA ARG A 147 -19.40 13.32 14.56
C ARG A 147 -20.66 14.19 14.52
N CYS A 148 -21.81 13.64 14.90
CA CYS A 148 -23.06 14.41 15.03
C CYS A 148 -23.18 15.10 16.38
N ARG A 149 -22.22 14.90 17.30
CA ARG A 149 -22.21 15.50 18.65
C ARG A 149 -21.50 16.86 18.68
N PRO A 150 -21.72 17.69 19.72
CA PRO A 150 -20.89 18.86 19.99
C PRO A 150 -19.41 18.49 20.11
N ILE A 151 -18.52 19.44 19.81
CA ILE A 151 -17.08 19.17 19.63
C ILE A 151 -16.42 18.42 20.80
N ILE A 152 -16.76 18.77 22.05
CA ILE A 152 -16.19 18.12 23.25
C ILE A 152 -16.67 16.67 23.32
N THR A 153 -18.00 16.47 23.29
CA THR A 153 -18.63 15.14 23.32
C THR A 153 -18.19 14.26 22.15
N MET A 154 -18.03 14.82 20.95
CA MET A 154 -17.51 14.10 19.78
C MET A 154 -16.11 13.55 20.06
N LEU A 155 -15.21 14.34 20.66
CA LEU A 155 -13.85 13.91 20.95
C LEU A 155 -13.82 12.85 22.05
N GLU A 156 -14.62 13.01 23.10
CA GLU A 156 -14.75 12.02 24.18
C GLU A 156 -15.29 10.68 23.65
N GLU A 157 -16.34 10.71 22.83
CA GLU A 157 -16.89 9.50 22.22
C GLU A 157 -15.87 8.82 21.28
N ILE A 158 -15.12 9.58 20.48
CA ILE A 158 -14.06 9.03 19.62
C ILE A 158 -12.97 8.36 20.47
N ILE A 159 -12.54 8.97 21.57
CA ILE A 159 -11.55 8.38 22.49
C ILE A 159 -12.05 7.02 22.99
N VAL A 160 -13.30 6.94 23.47
CA VAL A 160 -13.90 5.69 23.96
C VAL A 160 -13.94 4.63 22.87
N ILE A 161 -14.42 4.98 21.66
CA ILE A 161 -14.48 4.06 20.51
C ILE A 161 -13.10 3.49 20.19
N VAL A 162 -12.07 4.34 20.15
CA VAL A 162 -10.68 3.93 19.85
C VAL A 162 -10.14 3.04 20.97
N MET A 163 -10.31 3.41 22.23
CA MET A 163 -9.85 2.63 23.38
C MET A 163 -10.46 1.23 23.41
N THR A 164 -11.79 1.12 23.25
CA THR A 164 -12.48 -0.18 23.22
C THR A 164 -11.96 -1.06 22.09
N ARG A 165 -11.74 -0.50 20.90
CA ARG A 165 -11.20 -1.25 19.76
C ARG A 165 -9.75 -1.68 19.97
N MET A 166 -8.91 -0.83 20.54
CA MET A 166 -7.51 -1.19 20.87
C MET A 166 -7.46 -2.30 21.91
N HIS A 167 -8.34 -2.29 22.90
CA HIS A 167 -8.45 -3.37 23.88
C HIS A 167 -8.80 -4.72 23.22
N VAL A 168 -9.79 -4.74 22.32
CA VAL A 168 -10.15 -5.96 21.56
C VAL A 168 -8.98 -6.45 20.71
N LYS A 169 -8.25 -5.54 20.06
CA LYS A 169 -7.07 -5.90 19.25
C LYS A 169 -5.94 -6.48 20.11
N ARG A 170 -5.66 -5.86 21.25
CA ARG A 170 -4.64 -6.33 22.19
C ARG A 170 -4.96 -7.73 22.70
N THR A 171 -6.19 -7.96 23.17
CA THR A 171 -6.64 -9.28 23.66
C THR A 171 -6.61 -10.35 22.56
N TRP A 172 -6.81 -9.97 21.30
CA TRP A 172 -6.61 -10.88 20.17
C TRP A 172 -5.12 -11.14 19.89
N ALA A 173 -4.27 -10.12 19.98
CA ALA A 173 -2.82 -10.24 19.82
C ALA A 173 -2.18 -11.11 20.91
N GLU A 174 -2.70 -11.07 22.14
CA GLU A 174 -2.27 -11.94 23.26
C GLU A 174 -2.49 -13.43 22.97
N LYS A 175 -3.37 -13.78 22.03
CA LYS A 175 -3.61 -15.17 21.59
C LYS A 175 -2.64 -15.63 20.50
N TRP A 176 -1.75 -14.75 20.02
CA TRP A 176 -0.78 -15.12 18.99
C TRP A 176 0.21 -16.14 19.53
N ARG A 177 0.48 -17.17 18.73
CA ARG A 177 1.43 -18.24 19.08
C ARG A 177 2.87 -17.94 18.65
N THR A 178 3.04 -16.94 17.80
CA THR A 178 4.34 -16.59 17.22
C THR A 178 4.50 -15.07 17.24
N ASN A 179 5.73 -14.61 17.00
CA ASN A 179 6.02 -13.18 16.86
C ASN A 179 5.61 -12.61 15.49
N ILE A 180 4.97 -13.42 14.64
CA ILE A 180 4.48 -13.04 13.31
C ILE A 180 2.96 -12.97 13.35
N SER A 181 2.40 -11.91 12.75
CA SER A 181 0.95 -11.73 12.68
C SER A 181 0.28 -12.86 11.87
N PRO A 182 -0.95 -13.29 12.23
CA PRO A 182 -1.66 -14.32 11.48
C PRO A 182 -1.85 -13.99 9.99
N VAL A 183 -2.11 -12.73 9.64
CA VAL A 183 -2.24 -12.32 8.23
C VAL A 183 -0.91 -12.43 7.49
N ALA A 184 0.21 -12.09 8.13
CA ALA A 184 1.53 -12.24 7.52
C ALA A 184 1.90 -13.72 7.33
N LEU A 185 1.59 -14.58 8.30
CA LEU A 185 1.76 -16.03 8.18
C LEU A 185 0.90 -16.61 7.05
N GLU A 186 -0.37 -16.24 6.97
CA GLU A 186 -1.26 -16.69 5.90
C GLU A 186 -0.75 -16.25 4.52
N LYS A 187 -0.22 -15.03 4.39
CA LYS A 187 0.41 -14.57 3.15
C LYS A 187 1.66 -15.42 2.83
N LEU A 188 2.49 -15.70 3.82
CA LEU A 188 3.68 -16.52 3.66
C LEU A 188 3.33 -17.94 3.20
N ASP A 189 2.33 -18.58 3.82
CA ASP A 189 1.88 -19.94 3.47
C ASP A 189 1.29 -20.01 2.05
N LYS A 190 0.52 -18.98 1.66
CA LYS A 190 0.01 -18.83 0.29
C LYS A 190 1.13 -18.67 -0.73
N ASN A 191 2.14 -17.86 -0.42
CA ASN A 191 3.30 -17.66 -1.28
C ASN A 191 4.12 -18.96 -1.40
N ALA A 192 4.33 -19.67 -0.29
CA ALA A 192 5.00 -20.97 -0.28
C ALA A 192 4.26 -21.98 -1.17
N THR A 193 2.94 -22.08 -1.04
CA THR A 193 2.10 -22.97 -1.86
C THR A 193 2.18 -22.60 -3.34
N THR A 194 2.09 -21.32 -3.68
CA THR A 194 2.12 -20.86 -5.09
C THR A 194 3.47 -21.13 -5.74
N SER A 195 4.56 -20.95 -4.99
CA SER A 195 5.91 -21.20 -5.50
C SER A 195 6.18 -22.64 -5.94
N THR A 196 5.43 -23.60 -5.39
CA THR A 196 5.56 -25.02 -5.81
C THR A 196 5.17 -25.20 -7.29
N LYS A 197 4.35 -24.29 -7.83
CA LYS A 197 3.90 -24.26 -9.22
C LYS A 197 4.86 -23.50 -10.15
N CYS A 198 5.83 -22.77 -9.61
CA CYS A 198 6.79 -22.03 -10.41
C CYS A 198 7.86 -22.97 -10.98
N MET A 199 8.17 -22.79 -12.27
CA MET A 199 9.34 -23.39 -12.91
C MET A 199 10.53 -22.46 -12.76
N LEU A 200 11.68 -23.01 -12.38
CA LEU A 200 12.91 -22.28 -12.14
C LEU A 200 14.00 -22.75 -13.12
N ALA A 201 14.57 -21.81 -13.88
CA ALA A 201 15.72 -22.04 -14.73
C ALA A 201 16.89 -21.17 -14.25
N TRP A 202 17.97 -21.80 -13.79
CA TRP A 202 19.16 -21.12 -13.30
C TRP A 202 20.04 -20.66 -14.47
N ASN A 203 20.58 -19.43 -14.39
CA ASN A 203 21.37 -18.84 -15.47
C ASN A 203 22.89 -18.76 -15.17
N GLY A 204 23.37 -19.37 -14.10
CA GLY A 204 24.80 -19.52 -13.81
C GLY A 204 25.38 -18.60 -12.73
N ASP A 205 24.79 -17.43 -12.45
CA ASP A 205 25.45 -16.43 -11.57
C ASP A 205 24.54 -15.83 -10.47
N GLY A 206 23.66 -16.67 -9.90
CA GLY A 206 22.67 -16.26 -8.90
C GLY A 206 21.38 -15.70 -9.52
N GLY A 207 21.30 -15.68 -10.85
CA GLY A 207 20.09 -15.37 -11.59
C GLY A 207 19.22 -16.60 -11.84
N PHE A 208 17.92 -16.40 -11.78
CA PHE A 208 16.89 -17.40 -11.99
C PHE A 208 15.81 -16.81 -12.89
N LYS A 209 15.53 -17.48 -13.99
CA LYS A 209 14.32 -17.25 -14.76
C LYS A 209 13.20 -18.05 -14.11
N VAL A 210 12.22 -17.34 -13.60
CA VAL A 210 11.02 -17.90 -12.98
C VAL A 210 9.89 -17.81 -13.98
N ILE A 211 9.23 -18.93 -14.24
CA ILE A 211 8.06 -19.02 -15.10
C ILE A 211 6.90 -19.50 -14.22
N HIS A 212 5.81 -18.73 -14.20
CA HIS A 212 4.56 -19.08 -13.53
C HIS A 212 3.39 -18.70 -14.43
N GLU A 213 2.67 -19.71 -14.93
CA GLU A 213 1.60 -19.53 -15.93
C GLU A 213 2.14 -18.77 -17.15
N ASP A 214 1.47 -17.69 -17.56
CA ASP A 214 1.86 -16.87 -18.72
C ASP A 214 2.94 -15.82 -18.37
N ASN A 215 3.33 -15.72 -17.09
CA ASN A 215 4.26 -14.70 -16.62
C ASN A 215 5.67 -15.28 -16.47
N GLN A 216 6.64 -14.50 -16.96
CA GLN A 216 8.06 -14.82 -16.85
C GLN A 216 8.81 -13.66 -16.22
N HIS A 217 9.59 -13.96 -15.19
CA HIS A 217 10.42 -12.97 -14.50
C HIS A 217 11.86 -13.45 -14.38
N THR A 218 12.80 -12.51 -14.42
CA THR A 218 14.20 -12.80 -14.09
C THR A 218 14.49 -12.25 -12.71
N VAL A 219 14.98 -13.11 -11.83
CA VAL A 219 15.32 -12.82 -10.43
C VAL A 219 16.83 -12.95 -10.29
N ASP A 220 17.48 -11.90 -9.80
CA ASP A 220 18.88 -11.92 -9.39
C ASP A 220 18.94 -12.00 -7.86
N LEU A 221 19.40 -13.13 -7.32
CA LEU A 221 19.51 -13.33 -5.88
C LEU A 221 20.70 -12.60 -5.26
N LYS A 222 21.75 -12.28 -6.03
CA LYS A 222 22.92 -11.54 -5.52
C LYS A 222 22.59 -10.06 -5.38
N GLU A 223 22.01 -9.49 -6.42
CA GLU A 223 21.58 -8.09 -6.46
C GLU A 223 20.25 -7.88 -5.74
N LEU A 224 19.55 -8.97 -5.38
CA LEU A 224 18.19 -8.97 -4.83
C LEU A 224 17.19 -8.23 -5.75
N LYS A 225 17.39 -8.31 -7.07
CA LYS A 225 16.55 -7.67 -8.09
C LYS A 225 15.59 -8.67 -8.73
N CYS A 226 14.44 -8.19 -9.16
CA CYS A 226 13.48 -8.96 -9.94
C CYS A 226 12.86 -8.05 -10.99
N THR A 227 12.65 -8.57 -12.20
CA THR A 227 11.96 -7.83 -13.27
C THR A 227 10.53 -7.42 -12.88
N CYS A 228 9.92 -8.13 -11.92
CA CYS A 228 8.64 -7.77 -11.31
C CYS A 228 8.69 -6.51 -10.42
N ARG A 229 9.89 -6.01 -10.08
CA ARG A 229 10.19 -4.84 -9.24
C ARG A 229 9.63 -4.83 -7.81
N ASP A 230 8.83 -5.81 -7.40
CA ASP A 230 8.27 -5.89 -6.05
C ASP A 230 9.37 -5.86 -4.97
N LYS A 231 10.50 -6.54 -5.20
CA LYS A 231 11.62 -6.53 -4.26
C LYS A 231 12.52 -5.30 -4.36
N GLU A 232 12.63 -4.60 -5.48
CA GLU A 232 13.38 -3.34 -5.51
C GLU A 232 12.70 -2.30 -4.61
N LYS A 233 11.36 -2.29 -4.61
CA LYS A 233 10.56 -1.49 -3.67
C LYS A 233 10.70 -2.01 -2.23
N TYR A 234 10.61 -3.33 -2.03
CA TYR A 234 10.72 -3.94 -0.70
C TYR A 234 12.13 -3.80 -0.08
N ALA A 235 13.19 -4.14 -0.80
CA ALA A 235 14.58 -4.06 -0.33
C ALA A 235 15.03 -2.61 -0.10
N ALA A 236 14.64 -1.66 -0.95
CA ALA A 236 14.89 -0.24 -0.70
C ALA A 236 14.19 0.22 0.60
N ALA A 237 12.96 -0.21 0.82
CA ALA A 237 12.19 0.17 1.98
C ALA A 237 12.64 -0.54 3.28
N TYR A 238 13.06 -1.81 3.22
CA TYR A 238 13.42 -2.64 4.39
C TYR A 238 14.93 -2.85 4.56
N SER A 239 15.79 -2.12 3.83
CA SER A 239 17.25 -2.20 3.89
C SER A 239 17.83 -2.14 5.32
N GLN A 240 17.16 -1.45 6.25
CA GLN A 240 17.59 -1.31 7.64
C GLN A 240 17.03 -2.37 8.60
N VAL A 241 16.11 -3.24 8.17
CA VAL A 241 15.35 -4.17 9.06
C VAL A 241 15.38 -5.63 8.58
N LEU A 242 15.87 -5.90 7.36
CA LEU A 242 16.01 -7.25 6.86
C LEU A 242 17.14 -7.99 7.60
N GLN A 243 16.76 -8.80 8.59
CA GLN A 243 17.60 -9.92 8.98
C GLN A 243 17.23 -11.14 8.13
N PRO A 244 18.20 -11.78 7.44
CA PRO A 244 17.93 -13.04 6.76
C PRO A 244 17.43 -14.05 7.79
N ILE A 245 16.29 -14.69 7.53
CA ILE A 245 15.85 -15.84 8.32
C ILE A 245 16.86 -16.96 8.07
N LYS A 246 17.84 -17.11 8.97
CA LYS A 246 18.79 -18.23 8.96
C LYS A 246 18.09 -19.48 9.53
N GLY A 247 17.14 -20.02 8.79
CA GLY A 247 16.58 -21.35 9.05
C GLY A 247 17.38 -22.40 8.30
N LYS A 248 17.72 -23.52 8.95
CA LYS A 248 18.47 -24.64 8.34
C LYS A 248 17.82 -25.25 7.08
N ASN A 249 16.58 -24.87 6.76
CA ASN A 249 15.76 -25.40 5.66
C ASN A 249 15.33 -24.34 4.61
N PHE A 250 15.86 -23.11 4.64
CA PHE A 250 15.56 -22.10 3.62
C PHE A 250 16.56 -22.20 2.46
N GLY A 251 16.19 -22.93 1.40
CA GLY A 251 16.97 -23.05 0.17
C GLY A 251 16.73 -21.90 -0.81
N SER A 252 17.37 -21.99 -1.99
CA SER A 252 17.20 -21.03 -3.08
C SER A 252 15.75 -20.98 -3.60
N ARG A 253 15.00 -22.08 -3.50
CA ARG A 253 13.59 -22.16 -3.90
C ARG A 253 12.70 -21.33 -2.98
N GLU A 254 12.94 -21.39 -1.67
CA GLU A 254 12.27 -20.60 -0.63
C GLU A 254 12.64 -19.11 -0.72
N MET A 255 13.89 -18.79 -1.06
CA MET A 255 14.31 -17.41 -1.30
C MET A 255 13.62 -16.80 -2.52
N ILE A 256 13.39 -17.55 -3.61
CA ILE A 256 12.70 -17.08 -4.81
C ILE A 256 11.20 -16.79 -4.53
N GLN A 257 10.59 -17.44 -3.53
CA GLN A 257 9.21 -17.16 -3.09
C GLN A 257 9.00 -15.71 -2.65
N PHE A 258 10.05 -15.06 -2.16
CA PHE A 258 10.05 -13.65 -1.75
C PHE A 258 10.07 -12.68 -2.94
N PHE A 259 10.35 -13.15 -4.15
CA PHE A 259 10.55 -12.28 -5.30
C PHE A 259 9.33 -12.20 -6.22
N LEU A 260 8.28 -12.99 -6.04
CA LEU A 260 7.20 -13.11 -7.05
C LEU A 260 5.84 -12.52 -6.61
N HIS A 261 5.63 -12.19 -5.32
CA HIS A 261 4.35 -11.74 -4.73
C HIS A 261 4.53 -10.93 -3.43
#